data_AF-A0A9E3FIT6-F1
#
_entry.id   AF-A0A9E3FIT6-F1
#
_cell.length_a   1.000
_cell.length_b   1.000
_cell.length_c   1.000
_cell.angle_alpha   90.00
_cell.angle_beta   90.00
_cell.angle_gamma   90.00
#
_symmetry.space_group_name_H-M   'P 1'
#
loop_
_entity.id
_entity.type
_entity.pdbx_description
1 polymer ?
#
loop_
_entity_poly.entity_id
_entity_poly.type
_entity_poly.pdbx_seq_one_letter_code
_entity_poly.pdbx_strand_id
1 'polypeptide(L)'
;MNRPARLLAFALSLSTFAPAAGQTPAPPAAQKKPAAKKAEAADPLAESRRVSAISLVSSLTSDARAFRDPVLRARVQARAADVLWDAEKEQARDLFHRAWADATAADEQFGEARARAASRTGPSSRVAGSVRREVLRLAAKRDAELGNEFLAQLDESKKAESGEATAAAAANAPAASGQPFNPDDPPTYMAQRLQLAQQLLEDGDTESALKFADAALYPVNTFGMHFLNTLREKNVAAADQRFNSLLMRAAADPSADANSVSLLSSYPFTPYLYITVKPTGSSHTRQFRGNIAPPQDVDPKVRAAFLNAAAQILLRPLPPPEQDRSTSGRMGAYVVATRMAPLFEQFMPDKAPAIRARQSQLMQETANIGGERDSEILTRGIVPDPPGRDRAQEALTRAENAKDANERDRWYFEAAMSMVERDAAQAREYANKIEDIDTRKQVLAVISFRLVQDAIQEKRSEEALKLARADELTNVQRVWAFTEIARLLGKEQPGRAVEVLDQAVEEAKRIDDAAPERARTLTAIATQLVALDRARAWELMNEVVKSANGLPDYTGEDGELVVRVQFKGGGAMTSNSSAQGFNLAGVFAALASEDFDRASSLARTLKNEAARSAATLAVARSVLVKKQERAAAN
;
A
#
# COMPACT_ATOMS: atom_id res chain seq x y z
N MET A 1 18.41 -37.35 -25.68
CA MET A 1 18.63 -38.81 -25.65
C MET A 1 18.53 -39.25 -24.20
N ASN A 2 17.82 -40.30 -23.77
CA ASN A 2 16.85 -41.20 -24.43
C ASN A 2 15.78 -41.61 -23.40
N ARG A 3 14.54 -41.85 -23.83
CA ARG A 3 13.58 -42.69 -23.07
C ARG A 3 13.95 -44.17 -23.27
N PRO A 4 13.41 -45.07 -22.44
CA PRO A 4 12.56 -46.09 -23.07
C PRO A 4 11.26 -46.37 -22.32
N ALA A 5 10.23 -46.76 -23.07
CA ALA A 5 9.03 -47.40 -22.57
C ALA A 5 9.16 -48.94 -22.69
N ARG A 6 8.35 -49.70 -21.94
CA ARG A 6 8.07 -51.11 -22.26
C ARG A 6 6.59 -51.43 -22.09
N LEU A 7 6.11 -52.26 -23.03
CA LEU A 7 4.76 -52.82 -23.18
C LEU A 7 4.80 -54.33 -22.90
N LEU A 8 3.70 -54.87 -22.36
CA LEU A 8 3.25 -56.28 -22.39
C LEU A 8 1.80 -56.22 -21.81
N ALA A 9 0.70 -56.66 -22.45
CA ALA A 9 0.39 -57.90 -23.19
C ALA A 9 0.47 -59.14 -22.27
N PHE A 10 -0.45 -60.12 -22.23
CA PHE A 10 -1.70 -60.40 -22.98
C PHE A 10 -2.43 -61.54 -22.23
N ALA A 11 -3.78 -61.65 -22.23
CA ALA A 11 -4.51 -62.93 -22.03
C ALA A 11 -6.03 -62.80 -22.25
N LEU A 12 -6.61 -63.69 -23.06
CA LEU A 12 -8.05 -63.93 -23.22
C LEU A 12 -8.42 -65.32 -22.66
N SER A 13 -9.65 -65.50 -22.20
CA SER A 13 -10.34 -66.79 -22.22
C SER A 13 -11.87 -66.63 -22.26
N LEU A 14 -12.54 -67.41 -23.13
CA LEU A 14 -14.00 -67.46 -23.30
C LEU A 14 -14.61 -68.74 -22.68
N SER A 15 -15.95 -68.72 -22.51
CA SER A 15 -16.96 -69.82 -22.59
C SER A 15 -17.81 -70.00 -21.32
N THR A 16 -19.10 -70.42 -21.32
CA THR A 16 -20.27 -70.40 -22.25
C THR A 16 -21.49 -70.84 -21.41
N PHE A 17 -22.71 -70.31 -21.55
CA PHE A 17 -23.80 -70.76 -22.46
C PHE A 17 -25.09 -69.90 -22.24
N ALA A 18 -26.09 -70.03 -23.12
CA ALA A 18 -27.32 -69.20 -23.22
C ALA A 18 -28.58 -69.92 -22.64
N PRO A 19 -29.87 -69.58 -22.95
CA PRO A 19 -30.49 -68.39 -23.57
C PRO A 19 -31.81 -67.87 -22.90
N ALA A 20 -32.41 -66.82 -23.51
CA ALA A 20 -33.87 -66.63 -23.77
C ALA A 20 -34.71 -65.57 -23.01
N ALA A 21 -35.57 -64.91 -23.81
CA ALA A 21 -36.81 -64.16 -23.52
C ALA A 21 -36.74 -62.76 -22.87
N GLY A 22 -37.60 -61.85 -23.38
CA GLY A 22 -38.07 -60.65 -22.67
C GLY A 22 -37.57 -59.31 -23.21
N GLN A 23 -38.28 -58.71 -24.18
CA GLN A 23 -38.16 -57.28 -24.46
C GLN A 23 -38.89 -56.48 -23.37
N THR A 24 -38.17 -55.60 -22.67
CA THR A 24 -38.76 -54.49 -21.90
C THR A 24 -37.86 -53.27 -22.09
N PRO A 25 -38.39 -52.08 -22.45
CA PRO A 25 -37.55 -50.90 -22.70
C PRO A 25 -36.82 -50.46 -21.43
N ALA A 26 -35.57 -50.01 -21.60
CA ALA A 26 -34.75 -49.54 -20.49
C ALA A 26 -35.40 -48.33 -19.77
N PRO A 27 -35.34 -48.27 -18.43
CA PRO A 27 -35.77 -47.08 -17.70
C PRO A 27 -34.88 -45.88 -18.10
N PRO A 28 -35.43 -44.66 -18.19
CA PRO A 28 -34.67 -43.49 -18.63
C PRO A 28 -33.50 -43.24 -17.69
N ALA A 29 -32.34 -42.93 -18.26
CA ALA A 29 -31.12 -42.63 -17.51
C ALA A 29 -31.40 -41.58 -16.44
N ALA A 30 -31.11 -41.92 -15.18
CA ALA A 30 -31.29 -41.02 -14.06
C ALA A 30 -30.40 -39.79 -14.24
N GLN A 31 -31.00 -38.70 -14.73
CA GLN A 31 -30.39 -37.38 -14.73
C GLN A 31 -29.99 -37.08 -13.28
N LYS A 32 -28.68 -36.98 -13.02
CA LYS A 32 -28.18 -36.41 -11.77
C LYS A 32 -28.69 -34.97 -11.71
N LYS A 33 -29.81 -34.75 -10.99
CA LYS A 33 -30.25 -33.41 -10.61
C LYS A 33 -29.03 -32.70 -10.01
N PRO A 34 -28.69 -31.48 -10.46
CA PRO A 34 -27.65 -30.71 -9.79
C PRO A 34 -28.06 -30.58 -8.32
N ALA A 35 -27.13 -30.86 -7.41
CA ALA A 35 -27.39 -30.72 -5.99
C ALA A 35 -27.86 -29.30 -5.73
N ALA A 36 -29.12 -29.16 -5.31
CA ALA A 36 -29.68 -27.86 -4.98
C ALA A 36 -28.76 -27.25 -3.91
N LYS A 37 -28.16 -26.09 -4.22
CA LYS A 37 -27.54 -25.25 -3.18
C LYS A 37 -28.61 -25.12 -2.11
N LYS A 38 -28.30 -25.55 -0.88
CA LYS A 38 -29.10 -25.20 0.30
C LYS A 38 -29.26 -23.69 0.26
N ALA A 39 -30.47 -23.21 -0.03
CA ALA A 39 -30.80 -21.82 0.21
C ALA A 39 -30.57 -21.62 1.71
N GLU A 40 -29.70 -20.67 2.03
CA GLU A 40 -29.50 -20.18 3.39
C GLU A 40 -30.89 -19.77 3.88
N ALA A 41 -31.38 -20.39 4.96
CA ALA A 41 -32.75 -20.16 5.41
C ALA A 41 -32.89 -18.67 5.71
N ALA A 42 -33.85 -18.01 5.05
CA ALA A 42 -34.01 -16.57 5.16
C ALA A 42 -34.26 -16.22 6.64
N ASP A 43 -33.29 -15.56 7.26
CA ASP A 43 -33.37 -15.17 8.66
C ASP A 43 -34.48 -14.13 8.83
N PRO A 44 -35.57 -14.43 9.56
CA PRO A 44 -36.70 -13.51 9.73
C PRO A 44 -36.31 -12.24 10.51
N LEU A 45 -35.18 -12.24 11.23
CA LEU A 45 -34.65 -11.08 11.94
C LEU A 45 -33.65 -10.27 11.11
N ALA A 46 -33.24 -10.73 9.91
CA ALA A 46 -32.28 -10.02 9.08
C ALA A 46 -32.81 -8.66 8.61
N GLU A 47 -34.08 -8.59 8.19
CA GLU A 47 -34.69 -7.34 7.75
C GLU A 47 -34.91 -6.37 8.92
N SER A 48 -35.34 -6.87 10.08
CA SER A 48 -35.43 -6.06 11.30
C SER A 48 -34.07 -5.47 11.68
N ARG A 49 -32.99 -6.28 11.64
CA ARG A 49 -31.63 -5.80 11.89
C ARG A 49 -31.15 -4.80 10.83
N ARG A 50 -31.54 -4.98 9.55
CA ARG A 50 -31.23 -4.04 8.46
C ARG A 50 -31.87 -2.68 8.72
N VAL A 51 -33.15 -2.64 9.07
CA VAL A 51 -33.87 -1.40 9.42
C VAL A 51 -33.25 -0.74 10.66
N SER A 52 -32.95 -1.49 11.72
CA SER A 52 -32.28 -0.97 12.91
C SER A 52 -30.88 -0.40 12.60
N ALA A 53 -30.11 -1.02 11.70
CA ALA A 53 -28.81 -0.52 11.28
C ALA A 53 -28.90 0.77 10.45
N ILE A 54 -29.88 0.89 9.54
CA ILE A 54 -30.15 2.14 8.81
C ILE A 54 -30.52 3.26 9.79
N SER A 55 -31.43 2.99 10.73
CA SER A 55 -31.83 3.95 11.77
C SER A 55 -30.65 4.37 12.66
N LEU A 56 -29.75 3.45 12.98
CA LEU A 56 -28.55 3.70 13.79
C LEU A 56 -27.58 4.66 13.07
N VAL A 57 -27.32 4.45 11.77
CA VAL A 57 -26.49 5.36 10.97
C VAL A 57 -27.18 6.71 10.77
N SER A 58 -28.49 6.73 10.51
CA SER A 58 -29.26 7.97 10.35
C SER A 58 -29.24 8.83 11.62
N SER A 59 -29.38 8.21 12.80
CA SER A 59 -29.18 8.89 14.10
C SER A 59 -27.76 9.46 14.20
N LEU A 60 -26.73 8.64 13.94
CA LEU A 60 -25.34 9.07 14.02
C LEU A 60 -25.03 10.25 13.08
N THR A 61 -25.56 10.26 11.85
CA THR A 61 -25.35 11.40 10.92
C THR A 61 -26.10 12.67 11.34
N SER A 62 -27.14 12.53 12.16
CA SER A 62 -27.86 13.67 12.76
C SER A 62 -27.07 14.22 13.94
N ASP A 63 -26.61 13.35 14.83
CA ASP A 63 -25.75 13.69 15.98
C ASP A 63 -24.42 14.31 15.54
N ALA A 64 -23.82 13.78 14.46
CA ALA A 64 -22.56 14.27 13.91
C ALA A 64 -22.62 15.75 13.48
N ARG A 65 -23.80 16.29 13.18
CA ARG A 65 -23.98 17.74 12.88
C ARG A 65 -23.61 18.62 14.08
N ALA A 66 -23.73 18.10 15.29
CA ALA A 66 -23.39 18.81 16.52
C ALA A 66 -21.92 18.61 16.97
N PHE A 67 -21.14 17.77 16.28
CA PHE A 67 -19.73 17.55 16.61
C PHE A 67 -18.92 18.83 16.41
N ARG A 68 -18.13 19.15 17.44
CA ARG A 68 -17.33 20.38 17.51
C ARG A 68 -16.17 20.36 16.51
N ASP A 69 -15.62 19.19 16.24
CA ASP A 69 -14.54 19.00 15.28
C ASP A 69 -15.12 18.78 13.85
N PRO A 70 -14.87 19.70 12.89
CA PRO A 70 -15.32 19.52 11.52
C PRO A 70 -14.57 18.40 10.78
N VAL A 71 -13.33 18.06 11.21
CA VAL A 71 -12.55 16.93 10.67
C VAL A 71 -13.29 15.62 10.98
N LEU A 72 -13.66 15.42 12.25
CA LEU A 72 -14.47 14.27 12.67
C LEU A 72 -15.84 14.26 11.99
N ARG A 73 -16.55 15.40 11.93
CA ARG A 73 -17.88 15.50 11.32
C ARG A 73 -17.87 15.04 9.86
N ALA A 74 -16.94 15.56 9.05
CA ALA A 74 -16.78 15.16 7.66
C ALA A 74 -16.46 13.65 7.51
N ARG A 75 -15.52 13.14 8.33
CA ARG A 75 -15.15 11.71 8.34
C ARG A 75 -16.35 10.80 8.64
N VAL A 76 -17.15 11.15 9.65
CA VAL A 76 -18.31 10.34 10.06
C VAL A 76 -19.40 10.37 9.00
N GLN A 77 -19.66 11.53 8.37
CA GLN A 77 -20.62 11.62 7.26
C GLN A 77 -20.20 10.81 6.04
N ALA A 78 -18.93 10.90 5.58
CA ALA A 78 -18.45 10.16 4.42
C ALA A 78 -18.47 8.63 4.63
N ARG A 79 -18.22 8.17 5.86
CA ARG A 79 -18.26 6.74 6.18
C ARG A 79 -19.68 6.24 6.40
N ALA A 80 -20.57 7.08 6.93
CA ALA A 80 -22.01 6.79 6.93
C ALA A 80 -22.55 6.65 5.50
N ALA A 81 -22.13 7.51 4.57
CA ALA A 81 -22.44 7.37 3.15
C ALA A 81 -21.95 6.02 2.57
N ASP A 82 -20.69 5.65 2.81
CA ASP A 82 -20.14 4.36 2.36
C ASP A 82 -20.85 3.13 2.98
N VAL A 83 -21.36 3.24 4.21
CA VAL A 83 -22.18 2.19 4.85
C VAL A 83 -23.59 2.11 4.27
N LEU A 84 -24.21 3.26 3.96
CA LEU A 84 -25.58 3.35 3.44
C LEU A 84 -25.69 3.14 1.93
N TRP A 85 -24.59 3.17 1.16
CA TRP A 85 -24.60 3.17 -0.31
C TRP A 85 -25.51 2.11 -0.96
N ASP A 86 -25.42 0.87 -0.47
CA ASP A 86 -26.17 -0.30 -0.96
C ASP A 86 -27.63 -0.35 -0.46
N ALA A 87 -28.03 0.57 0.41
CA ALA A 87 -29.37 0.63 1.02
C ALA A 87 -30.15 1.90 0.62
N GLU A 88 -29.50 3.06 0.65
CA GLU A 88 -30.10 4.38 0.46
C GLU A 88 -29.17 5.27 -0.39
N LYS A 89 -29.01 4.93 -1.67
CA LYS A 89 -28.02 5.56 -2.57
C LYS A 89 -28.10 7.09 -2.61
N GLU A 90 -29.29 7.67 -2.75
CA GLU A 90 -29.47 9.14 -2.81
C GLU A 90 -29.05 9.81 -1.50
N GLN A 91 -29.49 9.27 -0.35
CA GLN A 91 -29.08 9.75 0.97
C GLN A 91 -27.55 9.64 1.17
N ALA A 92 -26.92 8.58 0.62
CA ALA A 92 -25.47 8.43 0.63
C ALA A 92 -24.76 9.46 -0.27
N ARG A 93 -25.27 9.78 -1.48
CA ARG A 93 -24.74 10.89 -2.31
C ARG A 93 -24.83 12.22 -1.56
N ASP A 94 -25.98 12.54 -0.95
CA ASP A 94 -26.16 13.75 -0.13
C ASP A 94 -25.21 13.81 1.08
N LEU A 95 -24.90 12.67 1.69
CA LEU A 95 -23.93 12.58 2.79
C LEU A 95 -22.50 12.79 2.29
N PHE A 96 -22.14 12.31 1.10
CA PHE A 96 -20.83 12.59 0.50
C PHE A 96 -20.64 14.08 0.16
N HIS A 97 -21.63 14.75 -0.44
CA HIS A 97 -21.55 16.20 -0.70
C HIS A 97 -21.43 17.01 0.61
N ARG A 98 -22.20 16.67 1.65
CA ARG A 98 -22.08 17.30 2.97
C ARG A 98 -20.71 17.05 3.61
N ALA A 99 -20.21 15.82 3.55
CA ALA A 99 -18.88 15.48 4.07
C ALA A 99 -17.76 16.25 3.35
N TRP A 100 -17.90 16.46 2.05
CA TRP A 100 -16.97 17.24 1.25
C TRP A 100 -16.98 18.73 1.61
N ALA A 101 -18.17 19.31 1.82
CA ALA A 101 -18.32 20.69 2.28
C ALA A 101 -17.70 20.87 3.68
N ASP A 102 -18.02 19.99 4.64
CA ASP A 102 -17.44 20.01 5.99
C ASP A 102 -15.91 19.82 5.97
N ALA A 103 -15.39 18.94 5.09
CA ALA A 103 -13.95 18.74 4.94
C ALA A 103 -13.23 19.94 4.30
N THR A 104 -13.91 20.68 3.42
CA THR A 104 -13.39 21.91 2.81
C THR A 104 -13.33 23.02 3.86
N ALA A 105 -14.41 23.24 4.61
CA ALA A 105 -14.44 24.21 5.71
C ALA A 105 -13.40 23.87 6.81
N ALA A 106 -13.17 22.58 7.10
CA ALA A 106 -12.11 22.16 8.02
C ALA A 106 -10.70 22.51 7.52
N ASP A 107 -10.43 22.33 6.22
CA ASP A 107 -9.15 22.70 5.62
C ASP A 107 -8.99 24.24 5.52
N GLU A 108 -10.05 25.02 5.34
CA GLU A 108 -10.00 26.49 5.43
C GLU A 108 -9.70 26.96 6.87
N GLN A 109 -10.41 26.41 7.86
CA GLN A 109 -10.27 26.80 9.26
C GLN A 109 -8.91 26.41 9.88
N PHE A 110 -8.38 25.24 9.52
CA PHE A 110 -7.17 24.68 10.13
C PHE A 110 -5.98 24.55 9.18
N GLY A 111 -6.14 24.90 7.90
CA GLY A 111 -5.13 24.74 6.85
C GLY A 111 -3.82 25.43 7.17
N GLU A 112 -3.85 26.70 7.59
CA GLU A 112 -2.64 27.43 7.98
C GLU A 112 -1.93 26.79 9.18
N ALA A 113 -2.68 26.38 10.22
CA ALA A 113 -2.11 25.74 11.39
C ALA A 113 -1.48 24.38 11.04
N ARG A 114 -2.15 23.60 10.20
CA ARG A 114 -1.65 22.31 9.67
C ARG A 114 -0.45 22.51 8.74
N ALA A 115 -0.41 23.55 7.92
CA ALA A 115 0.73 23.90 7.08
C ALA A 115 1.96 24.33 7.90
N ARG A 116 1.77 25.18 8.92
CA ARG A 116 2.83 25.59 9.87
C ARG A 116 3.32 24.44 10.74
N ALA A 117 2.47 23.45 11.03
CA ALA A 117 2.87 22.21 11.70
C ALA A 117 3.70 21.33 10.74
N ALA A 118 3.20 21.05 9.54
CA ALA A 118 3.87 20.21 8.54
C ALA A 118 5.20 20.80 8.04
N SER A 119 5.40 22.12 8.10
CA SER A 119 6.69 22.74 7.81
C SER A 119 7.73 22.55 8.91
N ARG A 120 7.31 22.24 10.15
CA ARG A 120 8.19 21.95 11.30
C ARG A 120 8.58 20.48 11.43
N THR A 121 7.73 19.56 10.97
CA THR A 121 7.89 18.10 11.13
C THR A 121 8.41 17.37 9.87
N GLY A 122 8.80 18.12 8.84
CA GLY A 122 9.49 17.58 7.66
C GLY A 122 8.59 16.90 6.61
N PRO A 123 9.17 16.41 5.50
CA PRO A 123 8.40 15.95 4.32
C PRO A 123 7.36 14.87 4.62
N SER A 124 7.69 13.91 5.49
CA SER A 124 6.81 12.79 5.86
C SER A 124 5.54 13.23 6.62
N SER A 125 5.56 14.39 7.28
CA SER A 125 4.38 14.90 8.01
C SER A 125 3.33 15.55 7.11
N ARG A 126 3.61 15.74 5.82
CA ARG A 126 2.62 16.22 4.83
C ARG A 126 1.56 15.16 4.48
N VAL A 127 1.68 13.96 5.06
CA VAL A 127 0.82 12.79 4.79
C VAL A 127 -0.28 12.61 5.85
N ALA A 128 -0.39 13.51 6.84
CA ALA A 128 -1.60 13.64 7.65
C ALA A 128 -2.77 14.07 6.72
N GLY A 129 -3.46 13.08 6.16
CA GLY A 129 -4.35 13.27 5.02
C GLY A 129 -5.46 14.26 5.34
N SER A 130 -5.54 15.34 4.57
CA SER A 130 -6.70 16.23 4.52
C SER A 130 -7.97 15.37 4.40
N VAL A 131 -8.99 15.60 5.21
CA VAL A 131 -10.21 14.76 5.22
C VAL A 131 -10.84 14.70 3.84
N ARG A 132 -10.72 15.76 3.03
CA ARG A 132 -11.07 15.76 1.60
C ARG A 132 -10.55 14.54 0.83
N ARG A 133 -9.30 14.09 1.06
CA ARG A 133 -8.75 12.87 0.43
C ARG A 133 -9.46 11.59 0.88
N GLU A 134 -9.85 11.50 2.16
CA GLU A 134 -10.62 10.38 2.69
C GLU A 134 -12.04 10.36 2.10
N VAL A 135 -12.72 11.51 2.06
CA VAL A 135 -14.04 11.68 1.42
C VAL A 135 -13.96 11.32 -0.07
N LEU A 136 -12.98 11.87 -0.80
CA LEU A 136 -12.75 11.59 -2.22
C LEU A 136 -12.56 10.09 -2.47
N ARG A 137 -11.71 9.41 -1.69
CA ARG A 137 -11.44 7.97 -1.86
C ARG A 137 -12.70 7.13 -1.63
N LEU A 138 -13.47 7.43 -0.57
CA LEU A 138 -14.72 6.72 -0.27
C LEU A 138 -15.80 6.97 -1.33
N ALA A 139 -15.96 8.23 -1.78
CA ALA A 139 -16.90 8.58 -2.84
C ALA A 139 -16.50 7.93 -4.18
N ALA A 140 -15.23 8.05 -4.59
CA ALA A 140 -14.71 7.50 -5.85
C ALA A 140 -14.80 5.97 -5.96
N LYS A 141 -14.72 5.25 -4.83
CA LYS A 141 -14.94 3.79 -4.75
C LYS A 141 -16.40 3.41 -5.03
N ARG A 142 -17.34 4.28 -4.68
CA ARG A 142 -18.79 4.02 -4.79
C ARG A 142 -19.41 4.60 -6.05
N ASP A 143 -18.92 5.76 -6.48
CA ASP A 143 -19.43 6.52 -7.61
C ASP A 143 -18.28 7.26 -8.32
N ALA A 144 -18.03 6.89 -9.56
CA ALA A 144 -17.01 7.52 -10.38
C ALA A 144 -17.37 8.98 -10.73
N GLU A 145 -18.66 9.36 -10.74
CA GLU A 145 -19.07 10.74 -10.99
C GLU A 145 -18.67 11.64 -9.83
N LEU A 146 -19.02 11.26 -8.59
CA LEU A 146 -18.62 11.97 -7.37
C LEU A 146 -17.09 12.06 -7.25
N GLY A 147 -16.38 10.97 -7.57
CA GLY A 147 -14.91 10.99 -7.57
C GLY A 147 -14.31 11.96 -8.59
N ASN A 148 -14.91 12.12 -9.78
CA ASN A 148 -14.48 13.11 -10.76
C ASN A 148 -14.86 14.54 -10.37
N GLU A 149 -16.05 14.74 -9.79
CA GLU A 149 -16.52 16.04 -9.28
C GLU A 149 -15.61 16.57 -8.17
N PHE A 150 -15.34 15.76 -7.14
CA PHE A 150 -14.49 16.14 -6.02
C PHE A 150 -13.03 16.32 -6.43
N LEU A 151 -12.52 15.58 -7.43
CA LEU A 151 -11.22 15.88 -8.04
C LEU A 151 -11.21 17.28 -8.69
N ALA A 152 -12.23 17.61 -9.49
CA ALA A 152 -12.31 18.90 -10.17
C ALA A 152 -12.36 20.09 -9.17
N GLN A 153 -13.13 19.96 -8.08
CA GLN A 153 -13.17 20.96 -7.01
C GLN A 153 -11.84 21.08 -6.25
N LEU A 154 -11.12 19.96 -6.06
CA LEU A 154 -9.79 19.96 -5.44
C LEU A 154 -8.73 20.63 -6.33
N ASP A 155 -8.86 20.53 -7.65
CA ASP A 155 -8.04 21.25 -8.62
C ASP A 155 -8.36 22.74 -8.68
N GLU A 156 -9.63 23.11 -8.62
CA GLU A 156 -10.07 24.51 -8.64
C GLU A 156 -9.61 25.27 -7.38
N SER A 157 -9.83 24.70 -6.20
CA SER A 157 -9.36 25.31 -4.92
C SER A 157 -7.86 25.57 -4.92
N LYS A 158 -7.05 24.65 -5.45
CA LYS A 158 -5.60 24.85 -5.55
C LYS A 158 -5.16 25.88 -6.59
N LYS A 159 -5.90 26.06 -7.68
CA LYS A 159 -5.63 27.14 -8.66
C LYS A 159 -5.93 28.51 -8.07
N ALA A 160 -6.97 28.60 -7.24
CA ALA A 160 -7.27 29.80 -6.47
C ALA A 160 -6.16 30.11 -5.45
N GLU A 161 -5.64 29.09 -4.75
CA GLU A 161 -4.50 29.23 -3.82
C GLU A 161 -3.16 29.59 -4.53
N SER A 162 -2.91 29.09 -5.74
CA SER A 162 -1.67 29.36 -6.49
C SER A 162 -1.67 30.69 -7.26
N GLY A 163 -2.82 31.34 -7.41
CA GLY A 163 -2.97 32.56 -8.21
C GLY A 163 -2.85 32.33 -9.72
N GLU A 164 -2.90 31.08 -10.19
CA GLU A 164 -2.83 30.76 -11.62
C GLU A 164 -4.15 31.08 -12.32
N ALA A 165 -4.13 32.07 -13.22
CA ALA A 165 -5.32 32.58 -13.89
C ALA A 165 -6.05 31.52 -14.74
N THR A 166 -7.37 31.65 -14.80
CA THR A 166 -8.30 30.70 -15.43
C THR A 166 -8.03 30.46 -16.92
N ALA A 167 -7.85 29.19 -17.29
CA ALA A 167 -8.05 28.70 -18.65
C ALA A 167 -9.06 27.54 -18.62
N ALA A 168 -10.33 27.83 -18.93
CA ALA A 168 -11.40 26.85 -19.00
C ALA A 168 -11.37 26.05 -20.31
N ALA A 169 -10.37 25.18 -20.49
CA ALA A 169 -10.39 24.06 -21.45
C ALA A 169 -9.11 23.20 -21.29
N ALA A 170 -9.19 22.06 -20.60
CA ALA A 170 -8.10 21.08 -20.55
C ALA A 170 -8.60 19.63 -20.44
N ALA A 171 -9.76 19.33 -21.05
CA ALA A 171 -10.18 17.94 -21.28
C ALA A 171 -9.43 17.28 -22.46
N ASN A 172 -8.68 18.06 -23.26
CA ASN A 172 -7.76 17.61 -24.30
C ASN A 172 -6.64 18.66 -24.50
N ALA A 173 -5.42 18.17 -24.81
CA ALA A 173 -4.18 18.90 -25.17
C ALA A 173 -3.40 19.68 -24.07
N PRO A 174 -2.09 19.39 -23.88
CA PRO A 174 -1.17 20.21 -23.08
C PRO A 174 -0.34 21.15 -23.98
N ALA A 175 -0.75 22.41 -24.15
CA ALA A 175 -0.03 23.35 -25.05
C ALA A 175 -0.09 24.85 -24.70
N ALA A 176 -0.58 25.26 -23.52
CA ALA A 176 -0.90 26.67 -23.25
C ALA A 176 0.18 27.50 -22.53
N SER A 177 1.15 26.89 -21.83
CA SER A 177 2.10 27.61 -20.95
C SER A 177 3.55 27.69 -21.45
N GLY A 178 3.89 27.04 -22.58
CA GLY A 178 5.24 27.05 -23.16
C GLY A 178 6.34 26.36 -22.34
N GLN A 179 6.06 25.96 -21.10
CA GLN A 179 6.95 25.20 -20.23
C GLN A 179 6.96 23.70 -20.63
N PRO A 180 8.13 23.03 -20.64
CA PRO A 180 8.20 21.58 -20.82
C PRO A 180 7.46 20.85 -19.70
N PHE A 181 6.78 19.75 -20.04
CA PHE A 181 6.15 18.88 -19.04
C PHE A 181 7.21 18.26 -18.13
N ASN A 182 7.18 18.56 -16.83
CA ASN A 182 8.10 17.93 -15.87
C ASN A 182 7.54 16.57 -15.42
N PRO A 183 8.18 15.43 -15.76
CA PRO A 183 7.64 14.11 -15.44
C PRO A 183 7.76 13.73 -13.96
N ASP A 184 8.56 14.45 -13.17
CA ASP A 184 8.64 14.29 -11.72
C ASP A 184 7.71 15.23 -10.93
N ASP A 185 7.17 16.25 -11.59
CA ASP A 185 6.22 17.21 -11.03
C ASP A 185 5.11 17.49 -12.06
N PRO A 186 4.29 16.47 -12.40
CA PRO A 186 3.22 16.64 -13.37
C PRO A 186 2.13 17.57 -12.80
N PRO A 187 1.29 18.18 -13.66
CA PRO A 187 0.22 19.07 -13.23
C PRO A 187 -0.64 18.47 -12.10
N THR A 188 -1.01 19.29 -11.12
CA THR A 188 -1.63 18.84 -9.87
C THR A 188 -2.80 17.87 -10.06
N TYR A 189 -3.69 18.12 -11.04
CA TYR A 189 -4.82 17.25 -11.36
C TYR A 189 -4.40 15.82 -11.71
N MET A 190 -3.30 15.69 -12.46
CA MET A 190 -2.75 14.43 -12.91
C MET A 190 -2.13 13.68 -11.72
N ALA A 191 -1.35 14.40 -10.90
CA ALA A 191 -0.77 13.84 -9.68
C ALA A 191 -1.84 13.38 -8.67
N GLN A 192 -2.90 14.16 -8.45
CA GLN A 192 -3.99 13.81 -7.54
C GLN A 192 -4.82 12.64 -8.05
N ARG A 193 -5.16 12.62 -9.33
CA ARG A 193 -5.89 11.51 -9.97
C ARG A 193 -5.11 10.19 -9.92
N LEU A 194 -3.78 10.23 -10.13
CA LEU A 194 -2.92 9.06 -9.99
C LEU A 194 -2.70 8.64 -8.53
N GLN A 195 -2.63 9.58 -7.58
CA GLN A 195 -2.59 9.25 -6.14
C GLN A 195 -3.89 8.57 -5.68
N LEU A 196 -5.05 9.04 -6.15
CA LEU A 196 -6.33 8.38 -5.90
C LEU A 196 -6.37 6.97 -6.51
N ALA A 197 -5.94 6.83 -7.76
CA ALA A 197 -5.88 5.53 -8.42
C ALA A 197 -4.94 4.55 -7.70
N GLN A 198 -3.77 5.00 -7.24
CA GLN A 198 -2.84 4.21 -6.44
C GLN A 198 -3.50 3.72 -5.15
N GLN A 199 -4.19 4.60 -4.41
CA GLN A 199 -4.88 4.23 -3.18
C GLN A 199 -5.99 3.20 -3.41
N LEU A 200 -6.86 3.42 -4.41
CA LEU A 200 -7.91 2.46 -4.78
C LEU A 200 -7.31 1.10 -5.20
N LEU A 201 -6.19 1.11 -5.92
CA LEU A 201 -5.48 -0.10 -6.32
C LEU A 201 -4.90 -0.83 -5.11
N GLU A 202 -4.28 -0.11 -4.18
CA GLU A 202 -3.74 -0.65 -2.93
C GLU A 202 -4.85 -1.29 -2.07
N ASP A 203 -5.99 -0.59 -1.92
CA ASP A 203 -7.24 -1.06 -1.29
C ASP A 203 -7.86 -2.30 -2.00
N GLY A 204 -7.37 -2.67 -3.19
CA GLY A 204 -7.82 -3.83 -3.97
C GLY A 204 -8.92 -3.54 -4.99
N ASP A 205 -9.47 -2.32 -5.02
CA ASP A 205 -10.42 -1.89 -6.04
C ASP A 205 -9.70 -1.53 -7.36
N THR A 206 -9.27 -2.58 -8.04
CA THR A 206 -8.56 -2.47 -9.32
C THR A 206 -9.45 -1.86 -10.42
N GLU A 207 -10.76 -2.05 -10.40
CA GLU A 207 -11.65 -1.53 -11.44
C GLU A 207 -11.79 -0.01 -11.33
N SER A 208 -12.08 0.52 -10.14
CA SER A 208 -12.16 1.97 -9.93
C SER A 208 -10.80 2.63 -10.11
N ALA A 209 -9.72 2.00 -9.63
CA ALA A 209 -8.36 2.48 -9.84
C ALA A 209 -8.03 2.73 -11.33
N LEU A 210 -8.38 1.78 -12.21
CA LEU A 210 -8.18 1.92 -13.66
C LEU A 210 -8.98 3.08 -14.27
N LYS A 211 -10.25 3.27 -13.84
CA LYS A 211 -11.11 4.38 -14.32
C LYS A 211 -10.48 5.76 -14.03
N PHE A 212 -9.78 5.91 -12.90
CA PHE A 212 -9.07 7.16 -12.59
C PHE A 212 -7.70 7.23 -13.28
N ALA A 213 -6.91 6.15 -13.28
CA ALA A 213 -5.56 6.15 -13.84
C ALA A 213 -5.51 6.42 -15.35
N ASP A 214 -6.39 5.81 -16.14
CA ASP A 214 -6.27 5.79 -17.61
C ASP A 214 -6.26 7.19 -18.27
N ALA A 215 -6.91 8.17 -17.63
CA ALA A 215 -6.91 9.57 -18.08
C ALA A 215 -5.64 10.37 -17.72
N ALA A 216 -4.78 9.83 -16.83
CA ALA A 216 -3.61 10.52 -16.27
C ALA A 216 -2.27 9.78 -16.53
N LEU A 217 -2.28 8.58 -17.11
CA LEU A 217 -1.06 7.82 -17.43
C LEU A 217 -0.16 8.46 -18.50
N TYR A 218 -0.66 9.45 -19.25
CA TYR A 218 0.09 10.15 -20.29
C TYR A 218 -0.01 11.68 -20.10
N PRO A 219 1.09 12.46 -20.25
CA PRO A 219 2.45 12.02 -20.62
C PRO A 219 3.15 11.17 -19.55
N VAL A 220 4.25 10.50 -19.93
CA VAL A 220 5.02 9.59 -19.06
C VAL A 220 5.49 10.34 -17.81
N ASN A 221 5.07 9.88 -16.63
CA ASN A 221 5.40 10.54 -15.36
C ASN A 221 5.61 9.54 -14.22
N THR A 222 6.31 9.97 -13.17
CA THR A 222 6.73 9.11 -12.06
C THR A 222 5.56 8.47 -11.30
N PHE A 223 4.44 9.20 -11.12
CA PHE A 223 3.24 8.64 -10.47
C PHE A 223 2.55 7.57 -11.34
N GLY A 224 2.50 7.79 -12.67
CA GLY A 224 1.94 6.83 -13.62
C GLY A 224 2.78 5.55 -13.69
N MET A 225 4.10 5.67 -13.67
CA MET A 225 4.98 4.49 -13.61
C MET A 225 4.89 3.77 -12.26
N HIS A 226 4.70 4.48 -11.14
CA HIS A 226 4.43 3.84 -9.85
C HIS A 226 3.13 3.04 -9.87
N PHE A 227 2.06 3.62 -10.40
CA PHE A 227 0.78 2.94 -10.61
C PHE A 227 0.91 1.68 -11.46
N LEU A 228 1.58 1.76 -12.62
CA LEU A 228 1.77 0.60 -13.49
C LEU A 228 2.58 -0.52 -12.81
N ASN A 229 3.64 -0.18 -12.06
CA ASN A 229 4.42 -1.18 -11.32
C ASN A 229 3.57 -1.90 -10.25
N THR A 230 2.77 -1.16 -9.45
CA THR A 230 1.87 -1.78 -8.47
C THR A 230 0.70 -2.52 -9.13
N LEU A 231 0.20 -2.05 -10.28
CA LEU A 231 -0.85 -2.75 -11.02
C LEU A 231 -0.34 -4.09 -11.53
N ARG A 232 0.91 -4.16 -11.97
CA ARG A 232 1.53 -5.38 -12.48
C ARG A 232 1.55 -6.50 -11.43
N GLU A 233 1.81 -6.17 -10.17
CA GLU A 233 1.77 -7.13 -9.05
C GLU A 233 0.38 -7.75 -8.82
N LYS A 234 -0.69 -7.02 -9.15
CA LYS A 234 -2.08 -7.46 -8.96
C LYS A 234 -2.70 -8.02 -10.25
N ASN A 235 -2.32 -7.51 -11.42
CA ASN A 235 -2.87 -7.86 -12.72
C ASN A 235 -1.87 -7.52 -13.85
N VAL A 236 -0.96 -8.45 -14.14
CA VAL A 236 0.06 -8.34 -15.20
C VAL A 236 -0.54 -7.96 -16.56
N ALA A 237 -1.64 -8.61 -16.96
CA ALA A 237 -2.24 -8.39 -18.28
C ALA A 237 -2.79 -6.96 -18.46
N ALA A 238 -3.48 -6.43 -17.44
CA ALA A 238 -3.99 -5.06 -17.47
C ALA A 238 -2.87 -4.01 -17.46
N ALA A 239 -1.78 -4.28 -16.72
CA ALA A 239 -0.60 -3.44 -16.66
C ALA A 239 0.18 -3.44 -17.98
N ASP A 240 0.47 -4.62 -18.55
CA ASP A 240 1.20 -4.76 -19.83
C ASP A 240 0.43 -4.12 -20.99
N GLN A 241 -0.91 -4.23 -21.03
CA GLN A 241 -1.74 -3.55 -22.02
C GLN A 241 -1.56 -2.01 -21.97
N ARG A 242 -1.53 -1.46 -20.76
CA ARG A 242 -1.44 0.00 -20.53
C ARG A 242 -0.03 0.52 -20.72
N PHE A 243 0.98 -0.22 -20.28
CA PHE A 243 2.38 0.06 -20.56
C PHE A 243 2.65 0.06 -22.08
N ASN A 244 2.20 -0.95 -22.83
CA ASN A 244 2.33 -0.97 -24.29
C ASN A 244 1.60 0.21 -24.96
N SER A 245 0.41 0.59 -24.46
CA SER A 245 -0.32 1.77 -24.95
C SER A 245 0.45 3.07 -24.69
N LEU A 246 1.10 3.19 -23.53
CA LEU A 246 1.94 4.33 -23.16
C LEU A 246 3.23 4.37 -24.01
N LEU A 247 3.86 3.22 -24.28
CA LEU A 247 5.01 3.11 -25.18
C LEU A 247 4.69 3.63 -26.59
N MET A 248 3.55 3.22 -27.17
CA MET A 248 3.15 3.69 -28.50
C MET A 248 2.91 5.20 -28.53
N ARG A 249 2.28 5.76 -27.48
CA ARG A 249 2.08 7.21 -27.37
C ARG A 249 3.39 7.97 -27.23
N ALA A 250 4.30 7.55 -26.35
CA ALA A 250 5.61 8.17 -26.16
C ALA A 250 6.51 8.06 -27.41
N ALA A 251 6.47 6.94 -28.12
CA ALA A 251 7.22 6.75 -29.37
C ALA A 251 6.72 7.64 -30.52
N ALA A 252 5.42 7.99 -30.53
CA ALA A 252 4.81 8.91 -31.49
C ALA A 252 4.93 10.40 -31.09
N ASP A 253 4.99 10.70 -29.78
CA ASP A 253 5.07 12.05 -29.23
C ASP A 253 6.46 12.67 -29.47
N PRO A 254 6.58 13.79 -30.22
CA PRO A 254 7.85 14.48 -30.45
C PRO A 254 8.45 15.10 -29.19
N SER A 255 7.64 15.37 -28.15
CA SER A 255 8.11 15.95 -26.88
C SER A 255 8.68 14.91 -25.90
N ALA A 256 8.43 13.62 -26.15
CA ALA A 256 9.05 12.54 -25.38
C ALA A 256 10.57 12.52 -25.58
N ASP A 257 11.30 12.39 -24.47
CA ASP A 257 12.75 12.58 -24.41
C ASP A 257 13.44 11.47 -23.59
N ALA A 258 14.71 11.68 -23.22
CA ALA A 258 15.46 10.70 -22.45
C ALA A 258 14.89 10.44 -21.05
N ASN A 259 14.27 11.42 -20.38
CA ASN A 259 13.59 11.17 -19.10
C ASN A 259 12.36 10.29 -19.27
N SER A 260 11.64 10.44 -20.38
CA SER A 260 10.53 9.54 -20.73
C SER A 260 11.02 8.09 -20.85
N VAL A 261 12.16 7.86 -21.52
CA VAL A 261 12.78 6.53 -21.64
C VAL A 261 13.28 6.00 -20.29
N SER A 262 13.92 6.85 -19.49
CA SER A 262 14.42 6.49 -18.16
C SER A 262 13.30 5.98 -17.26
N LEU A 263 12.17 6.71 -17.20
CA LEU A 263 11.00 6.32 -16.42
C LEU A 263 10.33 5.05 -16.95
N LEU A 264 10.17 4.93 -18.28
CA LEU A 264 9.61 3.71 -18.90
C LEU A 264 10.47 2.47 -18.62
N SER A 265 11.79 2.62 -18.46
CA SER A 265 12.71 1.51 -18.13
C SER A 265 12.47 0.88 -16.76
N SER A 266 11.80 1.59 -15.85
CA SER A 266 11.46 1.07 -14.52
C SER A 266 10.57 -0.17 -14.62
N TYR A 267 9.62 -0.22 -15.56
CA TYR A 267 8.63 -1.30 -15.64
C TYR A 267 9.23 -2.67 -16.04
N PRO A 268 10.02 -2.80 -17.13
CA PRO A 268 10.60 -4.09 -17.52
C PRO A 268 11.93 -4.43 -16.84
N PHE A 269 12.61 -3.48 -16.18
CA PHE A 269 13.98 -3.68 -15.67
C PHE A 269 14.23 -3.22 -14.24
N THR A 270 13.70 -2.07 -13.81
CA THR A 270 14.04 -1.47 -12.50
C THR A 270 12.79 -1.01 -11.74
N PRO A 271 11.90 -1.94 -11.35
CA PRO A 271 10.62 -1.60 -10.74
C PRO A 271 10.83 -0.77 -9.47
N TYR A 272 9.95 0.21 -9.25
CA TYR A 272 10.01 1.14 -8.12
C TYR A 272 11.24 2.05 -8.03
N LEU A 273 12.18 2.00 -8.99
CA LEU A 273 13.29 2.95 -9.14
C LEU A 273 13.02 3.90 -10.30
N TYR A 274 12.81 5.17 -9.99
CA TYR A 274 12.56 6.23 -10.96
C TYR A 274 13.73 7.21 -10.96
N ILE A 275 14.31 7.45 -12.12
CA ILE A 275 15.48 8.33 -12.30
C ILE A 275 15.14 9.31 -13.41
N THR A 276 15.18 10.61 -13.10
CA THR A 276 15.23 11.68 -14.10
C THR A 276 16.56 12.42 -13.99
N VAL A 277 16.93 13.12 -15.05
CA VAL A 277 18.12 13.96 -15.13
C VAL A 277 17.70 15.33 -15.64
N LYS A 278 18.20 16.40 -15.03
CA LYS A 278 17.98 17.78 -15.48
C LYS A 278 18.98 18.16 -16.58
N PRO A 279 18.73 19.21 -17.38
CA PRO A 279 19.68 19.65 -18.41
C PRO A 279 21.07 20.02 -17.86
N THR A 280 21.14 20.40 -16.58
CA THR A 280 22.37 20.66 -15.80
C THR A 280 23.17 19.41 -15.43
N GLY A 281 22.69 18.21 -15.73
CA GLY A 281 23.31 16.93 -15.37
C GLY A 281 22.98 16.43 -13.96
N SER A 282 22.38 17.27 -13.10
CA SER A 282 21.90 16.83 -11.79
C SER A 282 20.68 15.93 -11.93
N SER A 283 20.70 14.82 -11.20
CA SER A 283 19.69 13.78 -11.22
C SER A 283 18.68 13.89 -10.09
N HIS A 284 17.48 13.36 -10.30
CA HIS A 284 16.52 13.09 -9.24
C HIS A 284 16.16 11.61 -9.23
N THR A 285 16.40 10.95 -8.08
CA THR A 285 16.16 9.52 -7.89
C THR A 285 15.08 9.32 -6.84
N ARG A 286 14.00 8.62 -7.19
CA ARG A 286 12.94 8.20 -6.28
C ARG A 286 12.87 6.68 -6.25
N GLN A 287 13.05 6.09 -5.06
CA GLN A 287 12.83 4.66 -4.83
C GLN A 287 11.63 4.47 -3.90
N PHE A 288 10.58 3.80 -4.38
CA PHE A 288 9.33 3.60 -3.62
C PHE A 288 9.27 2.28 -2.86
N ARG A 289 10.13 1.29 -3.19
CA ARG A 289 10.23 0.00 -2.49
C ARG A 289 11.68 -0.49 -2.43
N GLY A 290 12.00 -1.33 -1.43
CA GLY A 290 13.35 -1.88 -1.25
C GLY A 290 13.82 -2.79 -2.40
N ASN A 291 12.94 -3.66 -2.90
CA ASN A 291 13.23 -4.51 -4.06
C ASN A 291 13.06 -3.74 -5.37
N ILE A 292 14.14 -3.68 -6.16
CA ILE A 292 14.21 -3.04 -7.48
C ILE A 292 14.67 -4.01 -8.58
N ALA A 293 14.68 -5.33 -8.30
CA ALA A 293 15.15 -6.34 -9.23
C ALA A 293 14.19 -6.47 -10.44
N PRO A 294 14.70 -6.77 -11.65
CA PRO A 294 13.86 -7.00 -12.83
C PRO A 294 12.80 -8.07 -12.56
N PRO A 295 11.51 -7.86 -12.90
CA PRO A 295 10.50 -8.90 -12.71
C PRO A 295 10.79 -10.09 -13.63
N GLN A 296 10.77 -11.30 -13.08
CA GLN A 296 11.18 -12.49 -13.83
C GLN A 296 10.16 -12.93 -14.90
N ASP A 297 8.95 -12.42 -14.82
CA ASP A 297 7.78 -12.80 -15.61
C ASP A 297 7.40 -11.76 -16.69
N VAL A 298 8.27 -10.78 -16.99
CA VAL A 298 8.05 -9.82 -18.09
C VAL A 298 8.11 -10.55 -19.44
N ASP A 299 7.02 -10.51 -20.21
CA ASP A 299 6.98 -11.07 -21.57
C ASP A 299 8.11 -10.45 -22.44
N PRO A 300 8.96 -11.26 -23.11
CA PRO A 300 9.98 -10.77 -24.01
C PRO A 300 9.47 -9.76 -25.06
N LYS A 301 8.21 -9.85 -25.48
CA LYS A 301 7.56 -8.87 -26.38
C LYS A 301 7.39 -7.50 -25.74
N VAL A 302 7.05 -7.43 -24.45
CA VAL A 302 6.94 -6.17 -23.69
C VAL A 302 8.32 -5.52 -23.56
N ARG A 303 9.35 -6.34 -23.27
CA ARG A 303 10.76 -5.89 -23.23
C ARG A 303 11.22 -5.36 -24.60
N ALA A 304 10.93 -6.09 -25.68
CA ALA A 304 11.25 -5.67 -27.04
C ALA A 304 10.46 -4.41 -27.46
N ALA A 305 9.19 -4.29 -27.10
CA ALA A 305 8.39 -3.09 -27.35
C ALA A 305 9.00 -1.86 -26.67
N PHE A 306 9.41 -1.98 -25.40
CA PHE A 306 10.12 -0.91 -24.69
C PHE A 306 11.43 -0.53 -25.40
N LEU A 307 12.30 -1.49 -25.72
CA LEU A 307 13.59 -1.19 -26.36
C LEU A 307 13.43 -0.58 -27.75
N ASN A 308 12.38 -0.97 -28.49
CA ASN A 308 12.02 -0.34 -29.76
C ASN A 308 11.61 1.13 -29.58
N ALA A 309 10.71 1.42 -28.64
CA ALA A 309 10.30 2.80 -28.32
C ALA A 309 11.47 3.63 -27.78
N ALA A 310 12.30 3.07 -26.90
CA ALA A 310 13.50 3.70 -26.35
C ALA A 310 14.50 4.08 -27.45
N ALA A 311 14.79 3.19 -28.40
CA ALA A 311 15.63 3.52 -29.55
C ALA A 311 15.01 4.61 -30.43
N GLN A 312 13.69 4.55 -30.69
CA GLN A 312 12.96 5.55 -31.46
C GLN A 312 12.94 6.94 -30.80
N ILE A 313 13.13 7.03 -29.47
CA ILE A 313 13.24 8.31 -28.75
C ILE A 313 14.70 8.77 -28.65
N LEU A 314 15.63 7.91 -28.19
CA LEU A 314 17.04 8.28 -27.97
C LEU A 314 17.81 8.61 -29.27
N LEU A 315 17.44 7.98 -30.39
CA LEU A 315 18.08 8.22 -31.69
C LEU A 315 17.48 9.42 -32.46
N ARG A 316 16.49 10.13 -31.89
CA ARG A 316 15.96 11.35 -32.52
C ARG A 316 17.08 12.41 -32.62
N PRO A 317 17.19 13.12 -33.76
CA PRO A 317 18.00 14.33 -33.84
C PRO A 317 17.53 15.32 -32.77
N LEU A 318 18.46 15.85 -31.98
CA LEU A 318 18.17 16.93 -31.03
C LEU A 318 18.27 18.27 -31.78
N PRO A 319 17.40 19.25 -31.47
CA PRO A 319 17.54 20.61 -32.01
C PRO A 319 18.83 21.27 -31.50
N PRO A 320 19.29 22.38 -32.10
CA PRO A 320 20.44 23.16 -31.62
C PRO A 320 20.34 23.47 -30.10
N PRO A 321 21.46 23.65 -29.37
CA PRO A 321 21.44 23.83 -27.91
C PRO A 321 20.50 24.93 -27.41
N GLU A 322 20.44 26.05 -28.13
CA GLU A 322 19.58 27.21 -27.84
C GLU A 322 18.06 26.92 -28.02
N GLN A 323 17.73 25.82 -28.71
CA GLN A 323 16.37 25.39 -29.05
C GLN A 323 15.99 24.07 -28.35
N ASP A 324 16.89 23.49 -27.55
CA ASP A 324 16.67 22.26 -26.81
C ASP A 324 15.77 22.50 -25.59
N ARG A 325 14.48 22.18 -25.78
CA ARG A 325 13.45 22.25 -24.73
C ARG A 325 13.16 20.89 -24.10
N SER A 326 14.03 19.89 -24.29
CA SER A 326 13.87 18.59 -23.62
C SER A 326 14.06 18.73 -22.11
N THR A 327 13.32 17.94 -21.34
CA THR A 327 13.37 17.96 -19.86
C THR A 327 14.71 17.43 -19.35
N SER A 328 15.35 16.59 -20.16
CA SER A 328 16.63 15.93 -19.89
C SER A 328 17.85 16.72 -20.39
N GLY A 329 17.68 17.51 -21.46
CA GLY A 329 18.78 18.09 -22.21
C GLY A 329 19.75 17.05 -22.77
N ARG A 330 20.82 17.52 -23.41
CA ARG A 330 21.91 16.67 -23.93
C ARG A 330 22.59 15.83 -22.85
N MET A 331 22.77 16.37 -21.65
CA MET A 331 23.41 15.63 -20.55
C MET A 331 22.53 14.48 -20.07
N GLY A 332 21.22 14.71 -19.85
CA GLY A 332 20.30 13.63 -19.52
C GLY A 332 20.18 12.60 -20.66
N ALA A 333 20.20 13.04 -21.92
CA ALA A 333 20.27 12.13 -23.06
C ALA A 333 21.53 11.25 -23.06
N TYR A 334 22.70 11.81 -22.74
CA TYR A 334 23.95 11.05 -22.57
C TYR A 334 23.86 10.04 -21.41
N VAL A 335 23.39 10.48 -20.24
CA VAL A 335 23.28 9.62 -19.04
C VAL A 335 22.32 8.46 -19.28
N VAL A 336 21.14 8.72 -19.85
CA VAL A 336 20.16 7.66 -20.14
C VAL A 336 20.62 6.75 -21.28
N ALA A 337 21.22 7.27 -22.34
CA ALA A 337 21.80 6.42 -23.40
C ALA A 337 22.89 5.50 -22.85
N THR A 338 23.76 6.02 -21.98
CA THR A 338 24.80 5.23 -21.27
C THR A 338 24.17 4.16 -20.38
N ARG A 339 23.18 4.53 -19.57
CA ARG A 339 22.44 3.62 -18.67
C ARG A 339 21.67 2.53 -19.43
N MET A 340 21.16 2.81 -20.62
CA MET A 340 20.43 1.85 -21.46
C MET A 340 21.34 0.98 -22.34
N ALA A 341 22.60 1.37 -22.60
CA ALA A 341 23.48 0.66 -23.53
C ALA A 341 23.66 -0.86 -23.22
N PRO A 342 23.88 -1.30 -21.97
CA PRO A 342 23.98 -2.73 -21.65
C PRO A 342 22.71 -3.51 -21.99
N LEU A 343 21.53 -2.90 -21.87
CA LEU A 343 20.25 -3.52 -22.20
C LEU A 343 20.05 -3.69 -23.71
N PHE A 344 20.51 -2.71 -24.50
CA PHE A 344 20.54 -2.85 -25.96
C PHE A 344 21.52 -3.95 -26.39
N GLU A 345 22.72 -3.99 -25.80
CA GLU A 345 23.72 -5.02 -26.09
C GLU A 345 23.23 -6.43 -25.77
N GLN A 346 22.48 -6.60 -24.67
CA GLN A 346 21.93 -7.89 -24.25
C GLN A 346 20.69 -8.33 -25.03
N PHE A 347 19.79 -7.41 -25.39
CA PHE A 347 18.44 -7.76 -25.88
C PHE A 347 18.09 -7.25 -27.29
N MET A 348 18.81 -6.26 -27.83
CA MET A 348 18.60 -5.67 -29.17
C MET A 348 19.95 -5.31 -29.82
N PRO A 349 20.82 -6.31 -30.09
CA PRO A 349 22.20 -6.07 -30.53
C PRO A 349 22.30 -5.44 -31.93
N ASP A 350 21.23 -5.49 -32.72
CA ASP A 350 21.07 -4.77 -34.00
C ASP A 350 21.04 -3.24 -33.80
N LYS A 351 20.51 -2.76 -32.67
CA LYS A 351 20.39 -1.32 -32.35
C LYS A 351 21.54 -0.80 -31.48
N ALA A 352 22.25 -1.68 -30.78
CA ALA A 352 23.36 -1.31 -29.90
C ALA A 352 24.44 -0.41 -30.58
N PRO A 353 24.87 -0.65 -31.84
CA PRO A 353 25.84 0.22 -32.52
C PRO A 353 25.34 1.66 -32.69
N ALA A 354 24.06 1.84 -33.03
CA ALA A 354 23.46 3.18 -33.19
C ALA A 354 23.38 3.92 -31.85
N ILE A 355 23.03 3.22 -30.77
CA ILE A 355 22.99 3.78 -29.41
C ILE A 355 24.39 4.18 -28.94
N ARG A 356 25.43 3.34 -29.16
CA ARG A 356 26.83 3.68 -28.85
C ARG A 356 27.34 4.88 -29.67
N ALA A 357 26.99 4.96 -30.95
CA ALA A 357 27.34 6.11 -31.79
C ALA A 357 26.68 7.40 -31.27
N ARG A 358 25.39 7.34 -30.89
CA ARG A 358 24.65 8.46 -30.30
C ARG A 358 25.23 8.89 -28.96
N GLN A 359 25.59 7.94 -28.10
CA GLN A 359 26.28 8.19 -26.83
C GLN A 359 27.62 8.91 -27.05
N SER A 360 28.40 8.47 -28.05
CA SER A 360 29.70 9.06 -28.38
C SER A 360 29.58 10.50 -28.87
N GLN A 361 28.56 10.79 -29.70
CA GLN A 361 28.21 12.14 -30.12
C GLN A 361 27.82 13.02 -28.91
N LEU A 362 26.88 12.56 -28.08
CA LEU A 362 26.41 13.31 -26.92
C LEU A 362 27.52 13.56 -25.90
N MET A 363 28.48 12.64 -25.76
CA MET A 363 29.66 12.83 -24.91
C MET A 363 30.53 14.01 -25.37
N GLN A 364 30.71 14.19 -26.68
CA GLN A 364 31.44 15.32 -27.25
C GLN A 364 30.67 16.63 -27.05
N GLU A 365 29.35 16.62 -27.29
CA GLU A 365 28.47 17.79 -27.09
C GLU A 365 28.34 18.21 -25.61
N THR A 366 28.65 17.33 -24.66
CA THR A 366 28.49 17.56 -23.20
C THR A 366 29.81 17.66 -22.43
N ALA A 367 30.97 17.60 -23.11
CA ALA A 367 32.29 17.58 -22.47
C ALA A 367 32.57 18.77 -21.54
N ASN A 368 31.95 19.93 -21.80
CA ASN A 368 32.11 21.17 -21.03
C ASN A 368 31.09 21.34 -19.89
N ILE A 369 30.11 20.43 -19.77
CA ILE A 369 29.05 20.48 -18.74
C ILE A 369 29.55 19.69 -17.53
N GLY A 370 30.18 20.38 -16.57
CA GLY A 370 30.88 19.81 -15.42
C GLY A 370 29.98 19.22 -14.32
N GLY A 371 29.07 18.32 -14.66
CA GLY A 371 28.31 17.52 -13.69
C GLY A 371 29.12 16.33 -13.19
N GLU A 372 28.99 16.01 -11.89
CA GLU A 372 29.47 14.73 -11.35
C GLU A 372 28.75 13.58 -12.07
N ARG A 373 29.53 12.73 -12.74
CA ARG A 373 29.04 11.51 -13.39
C ARG A 373 28.90 10.42 -12.33
N ASP A 374 27.83 10.50 -11.54
CA ASP A 374 27.53 9.49 -10.51
C ASP A 374 27.44 8.09 -11.16
N SER A 375 28.41 7.25 -10.83
CA SER A 375 28.53 5.89 -11.37
C SER A 375 27.44 4.96 -10.86
N GLU A 376 26.82 5.28 -9.71
CA GLU A 376 25.69 4.54 -9.19
C GLU A 376 24.47 4.72 -10.11
N ILE A 377 24.19 5.94 -10.55
CA ILE A 377 23.05 6.24 -11.42
C ILE A 377 23.16 5.56 -12.78
N LEU A 378 24.37 5.36 -13.29
CA LEU A 378 24.60 4.65 -14.55
C LEU A 378 24.34 3.14 -14.45
N THR A 379 24.44 2.54 -13.26
CA THR A 379 24.50 1.07 -13.09
C THR A 379 23.35 0.49 -12.25
N ARG A 380 22.87 1.22 -11.22
CA ARG A 380 21.90 0.78 -10.21
C ARG A 380 20.68 0.08 -10.81
N GLY A 381 20.51 -1.19 -10.48
CA GLY A 381 19.38 -2.05 -10.88
C GLY A 381 19.40 -2.56 -12.32
N ILE A 382 20.28 -2.06 -13.19
CA ILE A 382 20.38 -2.51 -14.60
C ILE A 382 21.56 -3.45 -14.78
N VAL A 383 22.72 -3.05 -14.28
CA VAL A 383 23.84 -3.96 -14.11
C VAL A 383 23.60 -4.69 -12.78
N PRO A 384 23.73 -6.03 -12.71
CA PRO A 384 23.74 -6.73 -11.44
C PRO A 384 24.77 -6.09 -10.49
N ASP A 385 24.41 -5.87 -9.23
CA ASP A 385 25.40 -5.50 -8.20
C ASP A 385 26.57 -6.51 -8.28
N PRO A 386 27.84 -6.07 -8.20
CA PRO A 386 28.99 -6.97 -8.32
C PRO A 386 28.83 -8.17 -7.39
N PRO A 387 29.03 -9.42 -7.86
CA PRO A 387 28.86 -10.59 -7.02
C PRO A 387 29.81 -10.50 -5.83
N GLY A 388 29.25 -10.42 -4.63
CA GLY A 388 29.99 -10.20 -3.37
C GLY A 388 30.04 -8.75 -2.87
N ARG A 389 29.30 -7.79 -3.46
CA ARG A 389 29.15 -6.45 -2.89
C ARG A 389 28.39 -6.51 -1.56
N ASP A 390 29.13 -6.48 -0.46
CA ASP A 390 28.57 -6.57 0.88
C ASP A 390 28.34 -5.18 1.50
N ARG A 391 27.07 -4.76 1.53
CA ARG A 391 26.66 -3.48 2.14
C ARG A 391 26.94 -3.43 3.64
N ALA A 392 26.96 -4.58 4.32
CA ALA A 392 27.33 -4.65 5.72
C ALA A 392 28.82 -4.31 5.89
N GLN A 393 29.69 -4.90 5.08
CA GLN A 393 31.12 -4.63 5.10
C GLN A 393 31.43 -3.17 4.71
N GLU A 394 30.73 -2.61 3.72
CA GLU A 394 30.82 -1.19 3.37
C GLU A 394 30.42 -0.26 4.54
N ALA A 395 29.43 -0.63 5.34
CA ALA A 395 29.04 0.12 6.53
C ALA A 395 30.05 -0.06 7.67
N LEU A 396 30.57 -1.27 7.89
CA LEU A 396 31.63 -1.54 8.88
C LEU A 396 32.91 -0.76 8.59
N THR A 397 33.37 -0.70 7.34
CA THR A 397 34.55 0.10 6.97
C THR A 397 34.30 1.61 7.16
N ARG A 398 33.05 2.08 7.05
CA ARG A 398 32.70 3.47 7.46
C ARG A 398 32.67 3.65 8.98
N ALA A 399 32.23 2.65 9.74
CA ALA A 399 32.25 2.65 11.21
C ALA A 399 33.69 2.71 11.78
N GLU A 400 34.64 2.03 11.14
CA GLU A 400 36.07 2.05 11.49
C GLU A 400 36.71 3.44 11.26
N ASN A 401 36.25 4.17 10.23
CA ASN A 401 36.74 5.51 9.87
C ASN A 401 35.89 6.65 10.46
N ALA A 402 34.93 6.35 11.33
CA ALA A 402 34.04 7.33 11.95
C ALA A 402 34.78 8.24 12.94
N LYS A 403 34.46 9.53 12.91
CA LYS A 403 35.15 10.58 13.69
C LYS A 403 34.72 10.63 15.14
N ASP A 404 33.48 10.22 15.43
CA ASP A 404 32.92 10.16 16.78
C ASP A 404 32.02 8.93 16.98
N ALA A 405 31.61 8.70 18.24
CA ALA A 405 30.79 7.55 18.62
C ALA A 405 29.38 7.57 17.99
N ASN A 406 28.79 8.74 17.75
CA ASN A 406 27.45 8.83 17.17
C ASN A 406 27.49 8.51 15.67
N GLU A 407 28.54 8.93 14.96
CA GLU A 407 28.79 8.53 13.57
C GLU A 407 29.03 7.01 13.48
N ARG A 408 29.84 6.44 14.39
CA ARG A 408 30.10 5.00 14.48
C ARG A 408 28.84 4.18 14.74
N ASP A 409 28.01 4.61 15.68
CA ASP A 409 26.75 3.94 16.05
C ASP A 409 25.74 3.91 14.89
N ARG A 410 25.67 4.98 14.08
CA ARG A 410 24.86 5.00 12.85
C ARG A 410 25.35 3.98 11.81
N TRP A 411 26.66 3.84 11.64
CA TRP A 411 27.22 2.87 10.70
C TRP A 411 27.05 1.41 11.18
N TYR A 412 27.11 1.15 12.49
CA TYR A 412 26.73 -0.17 13.03
C TYR A 412 25.24 -0.46 12.88
N PHE A 413 24.37 0.54 12.99
CA PHE A 413 22.94 0.40 12.68
C PHE A 413 22.71 0.06 11.18
N GLU A 414 23.33 0.78 10.25
CA GLU A 414 23.28 0.48 8.80
C GLU A 414 23.75 -0.95 8.52
N ALA A 415 24.88 -1.37 9.10
CA ALA A 415 25.39 -2.73 8.98
C ALA A 415 24.37 -3.76 9.50
N ALA A 416 23.80 -3.55 10.69
CA ALA A 416 22.80 -4.45 11.28
C ALA A 416 21.53 -4.55 10.41
N MET A 417 21.00 -3.42 9.92
CA MET A 417 19.81 -3.40 9.06
C MET A 417 20.05 -4.03 7.68
N SER A 418 21.28 -3.98 7.16
CA SER A 418 21.65 -4.65 5.91
C SER A 418 21.75 -6.18 6.03
N MET A 419 21.94 -6.70 7.26
CA MET A 419 22.07 -8.13 7.53
C MET A 419 20.80 -8.78 8.07
N VAL A 420 19.82 -8.04 8.59
CA VAL A 420 18.67 -8.61 9.32
C VAL A 420 17.89 -9.69 8.54
N GLU A 421 17.76 -9.55 7.22
CA GLU A 421 17.08 -10.53 6.34
C GLU A 421 17.98 -11.71 5.91
N ARG A 422 19.31 -11.58 6.06
CA ARG A 422 20.32 -12.54 5.56
C ARG A 422 20.92 -13.40 6.67
N ASP A 423 21.27 -12.76 7.78
CA ASP A 423 21.76 -13.38 9.00
C ASP A 423 21.37 -12.51 10.22
N ALA A 424 20.33 -12.95 10.91
CA ALA A 424 19.79 -12.29 12.09
C ALA A 424 20.72 -12.35 13.32
N ALA A 425 21.61 -13.35 13.40
CA ALA A 425 22.60 -13.43 14.46
C ALA A 425 23.70 -12.38 14.23
N GLN A 426 24.21 -12.31 13.00
CA GLN A 426 25.20 -11.30 12.62
C GLN A 426 24.66 -9.87 12.75
N ALA A 427 23.38 -9.65 12.42
CA ALA A 427 22.70 -8.36 12.63
C ALA A 427 22.66 -7.96 14.12
N ARG A 428 22.34 -8.90 15.02
CA ARG A 428 22.40 -8.66 16.48
C ARG A 428 23.82 -8.37 16.97
N GLU A 429 24.84 -9.05 16.44
CA GLU A 429 26.24 -8.75 16.79
C GLU A 429 26.63 -7.33 16.41
N TYR A 430 26.22 -6.84 15.24
CA TYR A 430 26.49 -5.45 14.83
C TYR A 430 25.69 -4.45 15.69
N ALA A 431 24.43 -4.73 16.01
CA ALA A 431 23.64 -3.92 16.95
C ALA A 431 24.27 -3.85 18.35
N ASN A 432 24.91 -4.94 18.81
CA ASN A 432 25.59 -4.97 20.11
C ASN A 432 26.86 -4.10 20.17
N LYS A 433 27.46 -3.75 19.01
CA LYS A 433 28.61 -2.82 18.92
C LYS A 433 28.25 -1.34 19.06
N ILE A 434 26.96 -1.00 18.98
CA ILE A 434 26.45 0.37 19.22
C ILE A 434 26.78 0.74 20.68
N GLU A 435 27.46 1.85 20.90
CA GLU A 435 27.90 2.29 22.22
C GLU A 435 26.75 2.85 23.06
N ASP A 436 25.88 3.67 22.47
CA ASP A 436 24.73 4.22 23.16
C ASP A 436 23.71 3.13 23.55
N ILE A 437 23.42 3.02 24.85
CA ILE A 437 22.64 1.91 25.43
C ILE A 437 21.17 1.96 24.96
N ASP A 438 20.58 3.16 24.90
CA ASP A 438 19.19 3.33 24.48
C ASP A 438 19.04 3.08 22.98
N THR A 439 19.96 3.61 22.17
CA THR A 439 20.04 3.32 20.72
C THR A 439 20.17 1.82 20.47
N ARG A 440 21.13 1.15 21.13
CA ARG A 440 21.35 -0.30 21.03
C ARG A 440 20.11 -1.11 21.39
N LYS A 441 19.45 -0.79 22.51
CA LYS A 441 18.20 -1.44 22.94
C LYS A 441 17.10 -1.28 21.90
N GLN A 442 16.95 -0.08 21.32
CA GLN A 442 15.98 0.20 20.26
C GLN A 442 16.28 -0.59 18.99
N VAL A 443 17.55 -0.68 18.57
CA VAL A 443 17.96 -1.46 17.38
C VAL A 443 17.73 -2.97 17.57
N LEU A 444 18.05 -3.52 18.74
CA LEU A 444 17.74 -4.92 19.07
C LEU A 444 16.22 -5.19 19.04
N ALA A 445 15.41 -4.26 19.57
CA ALA A 445 13.95 -4.34 19.48
C ALA A 445 13.45 -4.31 18.03
N VAL A 446 14.04 -3.49 17.15
CA VAL A 446 13.72 -3.46 15.70
C VAL A 446 14.01 -4.81 15.05
N ILE A 447 15.21 -5.37 15.29
CA ILE A 447 15.63 -6.67 14.75
C ILE A 447 14.63 -7.75 15.17
N SER A 448 14.37 -7.87 16.47
CA SER A 448 13.54 -8.95 17.00
C SER A 448 12.06 -8.79 16.65
N PHE A 449 11.57 -7.55 16.51
CA PHE A 449 10.23 -7.31 15.99
C PHE A 449 10.11 -7.78 14.53
N ARG A 450 11.10 -7.48 13.67
CA ARG A 450 11.10 -7.93 12.27
C ARG A 450 11.09 -9.46 12.17
N LEU A 451 11.92 -10.16 12.94
CA LEU A 451 11.95 -11.63 12.97
C LEU A 451 10.59 -12.23 13.39
N VAL A 452 9.88 -11.58 14.31
CA VAL A 452 8.52 -11.99 14.70
C VAL A 452 7.52 -11.73 13.57
N GLN A 453 7.61 -10.58 12.88
CA GLN A 453 6.78 -10.29 11.70
C GLN A 453 6.99 -11.33 10.59
N ASP A 454 8.24 -11.66 10.27
CA ASP A 454 8.61 -12.65 9.24
C ASP A 454 8.08 -14.05 9.60
N ALA A 455 8.28 -14.49 10.85
CA ALA A 455 7.76 -15.77 11.34
C ALA A 455 6.21 -15.82 11.33
N ILE A 456 5.51 -14.73 11.64
CA ILE A 456 4.05 -14.63 11.54
C ILE A 456 3.60 -14.69 10.06
N GLN A 457 4.27 -13.96 9.17
CA GLN A 457 3.96 -13.90 7.74
C GLN A 457 4.13 -15.28 7.08
N GLU A 458 5.19 -16.01 7.44
CA GLU A 458 5.44 -17.39 7.02
C GLU A 458 4.63 -18.44 7.78
N LYS A 459 3.81 -18.03 8.76
CA LYS A 459 2.96 -18.89 9.60
C LYS A 459 3.73 -19.88 10.50
N ARG A 460 4.99 -19.57 10.81
CA ARG A 460 5.87 -20.32 11.73
C ARG A 460 5.51 -20.02 13.20
N SER A 461 4.32 -20.43 13.63
CA SER A 461 3.71 -20.04 14.92
C SER A 461 4.56 -20.36 16.16
N GLU A 462 5.21 -21.52 16.23
CA GLU A 462 6.09 -21.89 17.36
C GLU A 462 7.34 -20.99 17.45
N GLU A 463 7.91 -20.65 16.30
CA GLU A 463 9.10 -19.79 16.23
C GLU A 463 8.74 -18.34 16.57
N ALA A 464 7.62 -17.84 16.03
CA ALA A 464 7.05 -16.56 16.39
C ALA A 464 6.79 -16.48 17.91
N LEU A 465 6.24 -17.54 18.53
CA LEU A 465 5.99 -17.59 19.97
C LEU A 465 7.28 -17.62 20.80
N LYS A 466 8.32 -18.33 20.35
CA LYS A 466 9.64 -18.32 20.98
C LYS A 466 10.27 -16.93 20.90
N LEU A 467 10.22 -16.28 19.74
CA LEU A 467 10.78 -14.95 19.51
C LEU A 467 10.02 -13.86 20.28
N ALA A 468 8.68 -13.93 20.32
CA ALA A 468 7.84 -12.97 21.04
C ALA A 468 8.04 -13.00 22.56
N ARG A 469 8.48 -14.14 23.12
CA ARG A 469 8.80 -14.27 24.55
C ARG A 469 10.16 -13.69 24.94
N ALA A 470 11.02 -13.31 23.99
CA ALA A 470 12.32 -12.71 24.28
C ALA A 470 12.18 -11.28 24.83
N ASP A 471 13.14 -10.86 25.66
CA ASP A 471 13.10 -9.59 26.39
C ASP A 471 13.34 -8.32 25.54
N GLU A 472 13.58 -8.49 24.24
CA GLU A 472 13.85 -7.39 23.30
C GLU A 472 12.58 -6.66 22.84
N LEU A 473 11.39 -7.27 22.94
CA LEU A 473 10.12 -6.63 22.55
C LEU A 473 9.50 -5.79 23.67
N THR A 474 8.96 -4.62 23.29
CA THR A 474 8.07 -3.81 24.15
C THR A 474 6.75 -4.54 24.42
N ASN A 475 6.06 -4.20 25.52
CA ASN A 475 4.77 -4.79 25.90
C ASN A 475 3.74 -4.72 24.75
N VAL A 476 3.67 -3.59 24.05
CA VAL A 476 2.72 -3.37 22.92
C VAL A 476 3.02 -4.28 21.74
N GLN A 477 4.29 -4.38 21.33
CA GLN A 477 4.73 -5.29 20.27
C GLN A 477 4.49 -6.76 20.66
N ARG A 478 4.68 -7.09 21.95
CA ARG A 478 4.47 -8.44 22.48
C ARG A 478 3.00 -8.84 22.50
N VAL A 479 2.11 -7.94 22.92
CA VAL A 479 0.65 -8.17 22.79
C VAL A 479 0.26 -8.37 21.34
N TRP A 480 0.71 -7.51 20.42
CA TRP A 480 0.42 -7.67 19.00
C TRP A 480 0.88 -9.05 18.50
N ALA A 481 2.13 -9.42 18.77
CA ALA A 481 2.67 -10.72 18.37
C ALA A 481 1.84 -11.89 18.91
N PHE A 482 1.49 -11.88 20.20
CA PHE A 482 0.63 -12.91 20.80
C PHE A 482 -0.77 -12.93 20.18
N THR A 483 -1.38 -11.79 19.86
CA THR A 483 -2.70 -11.78 19.17
C THR A 483 -2.64 -12.34 17.75
N GLU A 484 -1.57 -12.09 17.00
CA GLU A 484 -1.36 -12.67 15.68
C GLU A 484 -1.03 -14.16 15.73
N ILE A 485 -0.24 -14.61 16.71
CA ILE A 485 0.04 -16.04 16.95
C ILE A 485 -1.25 -16.78 17.33
N ALA A 486 -2.07 -16.20 18.22
CA ALA A 486 -3.37 -16.76 18.57
C ALA A 486 -4.31 -16.84 17.35
N ARG A 487 -4.29 -15.84 16.46
CA ARG A 487 -5.05 -15.86 15.19
C ARG A 487 -4.59 -16.99 14.26
N LEU A 488 -3.30 -17.28 14.19
CA LEU A 488 -2.75 -18.42 13.43
C LEU A 488 -3.16 -19.77 14.06
N LEU A 489 -3.03 -19.91 15.39
CA LEU A 489 -3.35 -21.14 16.12
C LEU A 489 -4.84 -21.44 16.20
N GLY A 490 -5.71 -20.41 16.21
CA GLY A 490 -7.10 -20.50 16.63
C GLY A 490 -8.01 -21.47 15.87
N LYS A 491 -7.62 -21.89 14.65
CA LYS A 491 -8.37 -22.90 13.87
C LYS A 491 -7.99 -24.34 14.20
N GLU A 492 -6.73 -24.59 14.55
CA GLU A 492 -6.18 -25.95 14.71
C GLU A 492 -5.98 -26.30 16.19
N GLN A 493 -5.63 -25.30 17.01
CA GLN A 493 -5.21 -25.45 18.39
C GLN A 493 -5.85 -24.35 19.27
N PRO A 494 -7.20 -24.26 19.33
CA PRO A 494 -7.91 -23.16 20.00
C PRO A 494 -7.56 -23.02 21.49
N GLY A 495 -7.31 -24.12 22.20
CA GLY A 495 -6.86 -24.07 23.60
C GLY A 495 -5.53 -23.33 23.77
N ARG A 496 -4.52 -23.67 22.95
CA ARG A 496 -3.23 -22.95 22.95
C ARG A 496 -3.37 -21.51 22.46
N ALA A 497 -4.31 -21.22 21.55
CA ALA A 497 -4.60 -19.84 21.16
C ALA A 497 -5.11 -19.02 22.36
N VAL A 498 -5.99 -19.58 23.21
CA VAL A 498 -6.44 -18.94 24.45
C VAL A 498 -5.28 -18.76 25.45
N GLU A 499 -4.44 -19.78 25.67
CA GLU A 499 -3.24 -19.67 26.54
C GLU A 499 -2.26 -18.57 26.09
N VAL A 500 -2.15 -18.32 24.78
CA VAL A 500 -1.34 -17.23 24.22
C VAL A 500 -2.04 -15.87 24.40
N LEU A 501 -3.37 -15.80 24.33
CA LEU A 501 -4.12 -14.59 24.65
C LEU A 501 -4.08 -14.26 26.15
N ASP A 502 -4.01 -15.26 27.04
CA ASP A 502 -3.79 -15.03 28.47
C ASP A 502 -2.43 -14.36 28.72
N GLN A 503 -1.37 -14.78 28.02
CA GLN A 503 -0.08 -14.08 28.05
C GLN A 503 -0.20 -12.64 27.51
N ALA A 504 -0.99 -12.41 26.46
CA ALA A 504 -1.27 -11.07 25.96
C ALA A 504 -2.00 -10.18 26.99
N VAL A 505 -2.95 -10.74 27.76
CA VAL A 505 -3.62 -10.01 28.86
C VAL A 505 -2.62 -9.60 29.93
N GLU A 506 -1.69 -10.49 30.33
CA GLU A 506 -0.67 -10.15 31.32
C GLU A 506 0.33 -9.09 30.84
N GLU A 507 0.69 -9.06 29.55
CA GLU A 507 1.50 -7.98 28.99
C GLU A 507 0.71 -6.66 28.88
N ALA A 508 -0.57 -6.73 28.50
CA ALA A 508 -1.42 -5.54 28.40
C ALA A 508 -1.64 -4.87 29.76
N LYS A 509 -1.67 -5.63 30.87
CA LYS A 509 -1.73 -5.11 32.25
C LYS A 509 -0.47 -4.36 32.70
N ARG A 510 0.66 -4.52 31.98
CA ARG A 510 1.93 -3.80 32.25
C ARG A 510 2.05 -2.49 31.47
N ILE A 511 1.01 -2.11 30.73
CA ILE A 511 0.89 -0.82 30.07
C ILE A 511 0.14 0.11 31.02
N ASP A 512 0.57 1.38 31.10
CA ASP A 512 -0.09 2.39 31.94
C ASP A 512 -1.57 2.56 31.52
N ASP A 513 -2.49 2.60 32.48
CA ASP A 513 -3.93 2.76 32.21
C ASP A 513 -4.27 4.12 31.56
N ALA A 514 -3.39 5.13 31.70
CA ALA A 514 -3.49 6.42 31.01
C ALA A 514 -2.87 6.44 29.60
N ALA A 515 -2.25 5.34 29.15
CA ALA A 515 -1.69 5.23 27.80
C ALA A 515 -2.74 4.70 26.80
N PRO A 516 -2.95 5.34 25.64
CA PRO A 516 -3.84 4.83 24.57
C PRO A 516 -3.55 3.39 24.15
N GLU A 517 -2.29 2.98 24.23
CA GLU A 517 -1.81 1.62 23.98
C GLU A 517 -2.54 0.58 24.84
N ARG A 518 -3.02 0.92 26.05
CA ARG A 518 -3.80 0.04 26.92
C ARG A 518 -5.14 -0.34 26.28
N ALA A 519 -5.91 0.65 25.83
CA ALA A 519 -7.19 0.42 25.15
C ALA A 519 -7.00 -0.34 23.82
N ARG A 520 -5.98 0.04 23.03
CA ARG A 520 -5.63 -0.61 21.76
C ARG A 520 -5.25 -2.10 21.93
N THR A 521 -4.39 -2.41 22.90
CA THR A 521 -3.95 -3.80 23.16
C THR A 521 -5.07 -4.67 23.69
N LEU A 522 -5.91 -4.17 24.61
CA LEU A 522 -7.12 -4.85 25.05
C LEU A 522 -8.11 -5.12 23.89
N THR A 523 -8.27 -4.15 22.97
CA THR A 523 -9.10 -4.30 21.76
C THR A 523 -8.62 -5.44 20.86
N ALA A 524 -7.30 -5.57 20.70
CA ALA A 524 -6.69 -6.64 19.91
C ALA A 524 -6.95 -8.03 20.49
N ILE A 525 -6.81 -8.17 21.81
CA ILE A 525 -7.09 -9.41 22.53
C ILE A 525 -8.58 -9.76 22.42
N ALA A 526 -9.46 -8.79 22.69
CA ALA A 526 -10.90 -8.97 22.59
C ALA A 526 -11.34 -9.41 21.19
N THR A 527 -10.75 -8.83 20.13
CA THR A 527 -11.00 -9.21 18.73
C THR A 527 -10.76 -10.70 18.48
N GLN A 528 -9.65 -11.26 18.98
CA GLN A 528 -9.36 -12.69 18.83
C GLN A 528 -10.25 -13.56 19.71
N LEU A 529 -10.60 -13.09 20.92
CA LEU A 529 -11.49 -13.81 21.83
C LEU A 529 -12.90 -14.01 21.25
N VAL A 530 -13.44 -13.12 20.40
CA VAL A 530 -14.79 -13.32 19.81
C VAL A 530 -14.93 -14.68 19.09
N ALA A 531 -13.84 -15.19 18.51
CA ALA A 531 -13.83 -16.49 17.84
C ALA A 531 -13.52 -17.69 18.77
N LEU A 532 -12.90 -17.44 19.93
CA LEU A 532 -12.30 -18.47 20.79
C LEU A 532 -13.02 -18.62 22.15
N ASP A 533 -13.33 -17.51 22.81
CA ASP A 533 -14.09 -17.43 24.06
C ASP A 533 -14.93 -16.14 24.08
N ARG A 534 -16.20 -16.29 23.72
CA ARG A 534 -17.13 -15.18 23.57
C ARG A 534 -17.48 -14.51 24.89
N ALA A 535 -17.59 -15.28 25.97
CA ALA A 535 -17.91 -14.73 27.29
C ALA A 535 -16.80 -13.77 27.74
N ARG A 536 -15.54 -14.23 27.64
CA ARG A 536 -14.36 -13.41 27.94
C ARG A 536 -14.22 -12.23 26.98
N ALA A 537 -14.57 -12.37 25.70
CA ALA A 537 -14.57 -11.24 24.76
C ALA A 537 -15.52 -10.12 25.20
N TRP A 538 -16.75 -10.46 25.61
CA TRP A 538 -17.72 -9.48 26.11
C TRP A 538 -17.28 -8.85 27.44
N GLU A 539 -16.69 -9.63 28.35
CA GLU A 539 -16.13 -9.11 29.61
C GLU A 539 -15.00 -8.10 29.35
N LEU A 540 -14.00 -8.50 28.55
CA LEU A 540 -12.84 -7.68 28.21
C LEU A 540 -13.23 -6.39 27.47
N MET A 541 -14.30 -6.43 26.66
CA MET A 541 -14.80 -5.23 25.99
C MET A 541 -15.43 -4.19 26.92
N ASN A 542 -15.87 -4.57 28.13
CA ASN A 542 -16.21 -3.57 29.16
C ASN A 542 -14.96 -2.90 29.71
N GLU A 543 -13.83 -3.61 29.81
CA GLU A 543 -12.53 -3.04 30.18
C GLU A 543 -11.99 -2.11 29.09
N VAL A 544 -12.12 -2.48 27.81
CA VAL A 544 -11.82 -1.61 26.64
C VAL A 544 -12.62 -0.32 26.73
N VAL A 545 -13.94 -0.39 26.90
CA VAL A 545 -14.80 0.81 27.02
C VAL A 545 -14.42 1.65 28.24
N LYS A 546 -14.11 1.02 29.38
CA LYS A 546 -13.67 1.73 30.59
C LYS A 546 -12.36 2.49 30.35
N SER A 547 -11.36 1.84 29.75
CA SER A 547 -10.06 2.44 29.41
C SER A 547 -10.23 3.57 28.38
N ALA A 548 -10.92 3.30 27.27
CA ALA A 548 -11.26 4.30 26.25
C ALA A 548 -11.97 5.54 26.83
N ASN A 549 -12.90 5.35 27.77
CA ASN A 549 -13.62 6.44 28.43
C ASN A 549 -12.78 7.25 29.44
N GLY A 550 -11.59 6.77 29.81
CA GLY A 550 -10.59 7.51 30.58
C GLY A 550 -9.62 8.34 29.73
N LEU A 551 -9.64 8.16 28.40
CA LEU A 551 -8.68 8.72 27.46
C LEU A 551 -9.35 9.76 26.54
N PRO A 552 -9.20 11.08 26.78
CA PRO A 552 -9.87 12.11 25.99
C PRO A 552 -9.57 12.04 24.49
N ASP A 553 -8.31 11.75 24.14
CA ASP A 553 -7.80 11.76 22.76
C ASP A 553 -7.92 10.40 22.04
N TYR A 554 -8.44 9.36 22.70
CA TYR A 554 -8.57 8.03 22.09
C TYR A 554 -9.69 8.00 21.03
N THR A 555 -9.32 7.70 19.79
CA THR A 555 -10.25 7.71 18.64
C THR A 555 -10.81 6.34 18.30
N GLY A 556 -10.15 5.26 18.74
CA GLY A 556 -10.53 3.89 18.39
C GLY A 556 -10.09 3.44 17.00
N GLU A 557 -9.33 4.28 16.28
CA GLU A 557 -8.84 4.05 14.91
C GLU A 557 -7.35 4.37 14.75
N ASP A 558 -6.71 4.76 15.85
CA ASP A 558 -5.30 5.08 16.02
C ASP A 558 -4.46 3.80 16.29
N GLY A 559 -4.87 2.67 15.70
CA GLY A 559 -4.23 1.36 15.82
C GLY A 559 -2.91 1.28 15.07
N GLU A 560 -1.86 1.87 15.63
CA GLU A 560 -0.50 1.88 15.08
C GLU A 560 0.49 1.12 15.96
N LEU A 561 1.47 0.49 15.32
CA LEU A 561 2.71 0.02 15.94
C LEU A 561 3.86 0.93 15.51
N VAL A 562 4.46 1.61 16.47
CA VAL A 562 5.56 2.54 16.24
C VAL A 562 6.88 1.85 16.62
N VAL A 563 7.75 1.70 15.64
CA VAL A 563 9.13 1.26 15.82
C VAL A 563 10.04 2.47 15.65
N ARG A 564 10.83 2.81 16.68
CA ARG A 564 11.66 4.01 16.69
C ARG A 564 13.08 3.70 17.17
N VAL A 565 14.06 4.24 16.45
CA VAL A 565 15.47 4.33 16.86
C VAL A 565 15.83 5.81 16.89
N GLN A 566 16.21 6.34 18.04
CA GLN A 566 16.73 7.70 18.20
C GLN A 566 18.24 7.64 18.37
N PHE A 567 18.97 8.49 17.64
CA PHE A 567 20.42 8.56 17.76
C PHE A 567 20.82 9.75 18.63
N LYS A 568 21.80 9.51 19.49
CA LYS A 568 22.52 10.57 20.21
C LYS A 568 23.21 11.50 19.20
N GLY A 569 23.20 12.80 19.46
CA GLY A 569 23.62 13.81 18.47
C GLY A 569 22.57 14.11 17.37
N GLY A 570 21.37 13.52 17.45
CA GLY A 570 20.23 13.84 16.59
C GLY A 570 20.02 12.87 15.44
N GLY A 571 18.87 13.01 14.78
CA GLY A 571 18.36 12.03 13.82
C GLY A 571 17.61 10.88 14.51
N ALA A 572 16.58 10.38 13.85
CA ALA A 572 15.82 9.22 14.31
C ALA A 572 15.24 8.45 13.12
N MET A 573 15.28 7.12 13.18
CA MET A 573 14.40 6.29 12.40
C MET A 573 13.06 6.21 13.14
N THR A 574 11.95 6.36 12.43
CA THR A 574 10.62 5.98 12.93
C THR A 574 9.87 5.32 11.79
N SER A 575 9.38 4.11 12.05
CA SER A 575 8.55 3.33 11.15
C SER A 575 7.23 3.06 11.86
N ASN A 576 6.12 3.40 11.22
CA ASN A 576 4.78 3.11 11.73
C ASN A 576 4.18 2.02 10.84
N SER A 577 3.62 0.98 11.45
CA SER A 577 2.80 -0.02 10.76
C SER A 577 1.38 -0.02 11.32
N SER A 578 0.39 -0.17 10.43
CA SER A 578 -1.01 -0.29 10.83
C SER A 578 -1.26 -1.65 11.49
N ALA A 579 -1.78 -1.65 12.72
CA ALA A 579 -2.21 -2.83 13.44
C ALA A 579 -3.74 -2.88 13.47
N GLN A 580 -4.36 -3.45 12.43
CA GLN A 580 -5.83 -3.41 12.25
C GLN A 580 -6.61 -3.97 13.46
N GLY A 581 -6.08 -5.00 14.14
CA GLY A 581 -6.69 -5.55 15.36
C GLY A 581 -6.74 -4.59 16.55
N PHE A 582 -5.96 -3.50 16.55
CA PHE A 582 -5.98 -2.48 17.61
C PHE A 582 -7.17 -1.51 17.48
N ASN A 583 -7.87 -1.53 16.34
CA ASN A 583 -9.00 -0.65 16.05
C ASN A 583 -10.33 -1.23 16.54
N LEU A 584 -11.19 -0.37 17.10
CA LEU A 584 -12.51 -0.77 17.62
C LEU A 584 -13.41 -1.40 16.53
N ALA A 585 -13.23 -1.00 15.26
CA ALA A 585 -14.09 -1.44 14.18
C ALA A 585 -14.13 -2.97 14.01
N GLY A 586 -12.99 -3.65 14.14
CA GLY A 586 -12.92 -5.11 13.99
C GLY A 586 -13.74 -5.85 15.05
N VAL A 587 -13.50 -5.54 16.34
CA VAL A 587 -14.22 -6.18 17.44
C VAL A 587 -15.70 -5.84 17.46
N PHE A 588 -16.09 -4.58 17.22
CA PHE A 588 -17.51 -4.19 17.20
C PHE A 588 -18.28 -4.82 16.03
N ALA A 589 -17.66 -4.99 14.85
CA ALA A 589 -18.28 -5.71 13.74
C ALA A 589 -18.42 -7.22 14.02
N ALA A 590 -17.43 -7.82 14.70
CA ALA A 590 -17.48 -9.22 15.12
C ALA A 590 -18.57 -9.46 16.18
N LEU A 591 -18.62 -8.64 17.23
CA LEU A 591 -19.64 -8.72 18.28
C LEU A 591 -21.05 -8.45 17.75
N ALA A 592 -21.24 -7.47 16.87
CA ALA A 592 -22.55 -7.21 16.27
C ALA A 592 -23.05 -8.32 15.34
N SER A 593 -22.15 -9.17 14.85
CA SER A 593 -22.50 -10.39 14.11
C SER A 593 -23.03 -11.50 15.04
N GLU A 594 -22.69 -11.46 16.33
CA GLU A 594 -23.27 -12.32 17.38
C GLU A 594 -24.55 -11.73 17.96
N ASP A 595 -24.47 -10.51 18.50
CA ASP A 595 -25.57 -9.79 19.14
C ASP A 595 -25.50 -8.29 18.77
N PHE A 596 -26.33 -7.92 17.80
CA PHE A 596 -26.40 -6.57 17.24
C PHE A 596 -26.84 -5.53 18.29
N ASP A 597 -27.85 -5.85 19.10
CA ASP A 597 -28.45 -4.91 20.05
C ASP A 597 -27.52 -4.68 21.25
N ARG A 598 -26.84 -5.73 21.73
CA ARG A 598 -25.82 -5.61 22.77
C ARG A 598 -24.58 -4.85 22.26
N ALA A 599 -24.12 -5.09 21.04
CA ALA A 599 -22.99 -4.36 20.46
C ALA A 599 -23.33 -2.88 20.22
N SER A 600 -24.54 -2.58 19.72
CA SER A 600 -25.08 -1.22 19.58
C SER A 600 -25.18 -0.50 20.93
N SER A 601 -25.70 -1.18 21.95
CA SER A 601 -25.79 -0.66 23.31
C SER A 601 -24.42 -0.36 23.91
N LEU A 602 -23.43 -1.26 23.72
CA LEU A 602 -22.06 -1.07 24.17
C LEU A 602 -21.38 0.12 23.47
N ALA A 603 -21.54 0.24 22.14
CA ALA A 603 -20.98 1.35 21.37
C ALA A 603 -21.47 2.72 21.88
N ARG A 604 -22.74 2.83 22.29
CA ARG A 604 -23.33 4.06 22.87
C ARG A 604 -22.71 4.47 24.21
N THR A 605 -22.06 3.56 24.93
CA THR A 605 -21.39 3.88 26.21
C THR A 605 -20.01 4.53 26.05
N LEU A 606 -19.49 4.62 24.82
CA LEU A 606 -18.26 5.38 24.52
C LEU A 606 -18.55 6.88 24.57
N LYS A 607 -17.80 7.60 25.40
CA LYS A 607 -17.93 9.04 25.63
C LYS A 607 -17.32 9.88 24.50
N ASN A 608 -16.11 9.53 24.06
CA ASN A 608 -15.42 10.19 22.95
C ASN A 608 -16.24 10.03 21.65
N GLU A 609 -16.46 11.15 20.94
CA GLU A 609 -17.30 11.21 19.74
C GLU A 609 -16.75 10.36 18.59
N ALA A 610 -15.43 10.32 18.41
CA ALA A 610 -14.77 9.52 17.38
C ALA A 610 -14.87 8.02 17.67
N ALA A 611 -14.51 7.59 18.88
CA ALA A 611 -14.60 6.19 19.29
C ALA A 611 -16.04 5.65 19.21
N ARG A 612 -17.02 6.43 19.69
CA ARG A 612 -18.45 6.09 19.57
C ARG A 612 -18.88 5.97 18.11
N SER A 613 -18.46 6.89 17.24
CA SER A 613 -18.80 6.88 15.82
C SER A 613 -18.20 5.68 15.09
N ALA A 614 -16.92 5.39 15.32
CA ALA A 614 -16.21 4.25 14.76
C ALA A 614 -16.90 2.92 15.12
N ALA A 615 -17.17 2.71 16.42
CA ALA A 615 -17.89 1.53 16.91
C ALA A 615 -19.30 1.43 16.31
N THR A 616 -20.07 2.53 16.29
CA THR A 616 -21.45 2.56 15.77
C THR A 616 -21.51 2.25 14.27
N LEU A 617 -20.59 2.80 13.47
CA LEU A 617 -20.49 2.51 12.04
C LEU A 617 -20.08 1.05 11.78
N ALA A 618 -19.20 0.48 12.60
CA ALA A 618 -18.80 -0.93 12.51
C ALA A 618 -19.95 -1.89 12.83
N VAL A 619 -20.73 -1.58 13.89
CA VAL A 619 -21.97 -2.30 14.23
C VAL A 619 -22.96 -2.28 13.05
N ALA A 620 -23.21 -1.12 12.45
CA ALA A 620 -24.13 -1.02 11.30
C ALA A 620 -23.59 -1.74 10.05
N ARG A 621 -22.29 -1.62 9.75
CA ARG A 621 -21.63 -2.29 8.61
C ARG A 621 -21.71 -3.81 8.69
N SER A 622 -21.74 -4.39 9.91
CA SER A 622 -21.92 -5.83 10.15
C SER A 622 -23.30 -6.36 9.73
N VAL A 623 -24.24 -5.49 9.38
CA VAL A 623 -25.55 -5.87 8.81
C VAL A 623 -25.68 -5.39 7.37
N LEU A 624 -25.36 -4.11 7.09
CA LEU A 624 -25.73 -3.46 5.83
C LEU A 624 -24.87 -3.85 4.62
N VAL A 625 -23.57 -4.03 4.82
CA VAL A 625 -22.61 -4.26 3.72
C VAL A 625 -22.51 -5.76 3.38
N LYS A 626 -22.41 -6.11 2.10
CA LYS A 626 -22.34 -7.51 1.63
C LYS A 626 -21.09 -8.24 2.16
N LYS A 627 -21.22 -9.55 2.43
CA LYS A 627 -20.17 -10.41 3.04
C LYS A 627 -18.83 -10.40 2.29
N GLN A 628 -18.84 -10.19 0.97
CA GLN A 628 -17.62 -10.07 0.16
C GLN A 628 -16.84 -8.77 0.40
N GLU A 629 -17.53 -7.64 0.62
CA GLU A 629 -16.87 -6.36 0.93
C GLU A 629 -16.34 -6.33 2.37
N ARG A 630 -16.99 -7.04 3.31
CA ARG A 630 -16.49 -7.18 4.70
C ARG A 630 -15.13 -7.87 4.77
N ALA A 631 -14.88 -8.85 3.89
CA ALA A 631 -13.60 -9.57 3.83
C ALA A 631 -12.46 -8.75 3.18
N ALA A 632 -12.74 -7.53 2.72
CA ALA A 632 -11.74 -6.55 2.26
C ALA A 632 -11.64 -5.32 3.19
N ALA A 633 -12.39 -5.32 4.30
CA ALA A 633 -12.43 -4.23 5.29
C ALA A 633 -12.06 -4.70 6.71
N ASN A 634 -11.95 -6.02 6.91
CA ASN A 634 -11.43 -6.73 8.08
C ASN A 634 -10.18 -7.51 7.69
#